data_AF-A0AAN6BK22-F1
#
_entry.id   AF-A0AAN6BK22-F1
#
_cell.length_a   1.000
_cell.length_b   1.000
_cell.length_c   1.000
_cell.angle_alpha   90.00
_cell.angle_beta   90.00
_cell.angle_gamma   90.00
#
_symmetry.space_group_name_H-M   'P 1'
#
loop_
_entity.id
_entity.type
_entity.pdbx_description
1 polymer ?
#
loop_
_entity_poly.entity_id
_entity_poly.type
_entity_poly.pdbx_seq_one_letter_code
_entity_poly.pdbx_strand_id
1 'polypeptide(L)'
;MDFYKQKRFICEITGHSGLTFFEALRSEMEESREVNSAFPDALKEPILRRIQFSTVSRVDNLVDEIYEEFKQDFYPGEPVLILLEDNTRLHGMIRDKANFAEQRYPDGTLKTPAYATYLVKVLDRPNEEALLDQDHITRDRKTFTKQMLRAFIKNNVTRESWNGAPWLVKPSIAEEYKIPTDVPKHLHQGTQK
;
A
#
# COMPACT_ATOMS: atom_id res chain seq x y z
N MET A 1 24.34 5.10 -31.54
CA MET A 1 22.86 5.05 -31.43
C MET A 1 22.28 3.66 -31.73
N ASP A 2 22.99 2.77 -32.42
CA ASP A 2 22.45 1.46 -32.83
C ASP A 2 22.25 0.45 -31.70
N PHE A 3 23.00 0.57 -30.60
CA PHE A 3 22.85 -0.27 -29.42
C PHE A 3 21.42 -0.23 -28.84
N TYR A 4 20.87 0.97 -28.66
CA TYR A 4 19.52 1.16 -28.09
C TYR A 4 18.39 0.70 -29.01
N LYS A 5 18.68 0.47 -30.31
CA LYS A 5 17.73 -0.06 -31.29
C LYS A 5 17.79 -1.58 -31.44
N GLN A 6 18.71 -2.25 -30.75
CA GLN A 6 18.80 -3.71 -30.78
C GLN A 6 17.74 -4.32 -29.87
N LYS A 7 17.08 -5.37 -30.34
CA LYS A 7 16.05 -6.13 -29.61
C LYS A 7 16.65 -7.08 -28.57
N ARG A 8 17.34 -6.51 -27.59
CA ARG A 8 18.07 -7.24 -26.53
C ARG A 8 17.68 -6.81 -25.11
N PHE A 9 16.77 -5.85 -24.99
CA PHE A 9 16.32 -5.33 -23.70
C PHE A 9 15.10 -6.12 -23.22
N ILE A 10 14.91 -6.08 -21.91
CA ILE A 10 13.82 -6.72 -21.19
C ILE A 10 13.13 -5.62 -20.39
N CYS A 11 11.81 -5.57 -20.44
CA CYS A 11 11.03 -4.70 -19.57
C CYS A 11 11.16 -5.20 -18.12
N GLU A 12 11.62 -4.36 -17.21
CA GLU A 12 11.86 -4.75 -15.81
C GLU A 12 10.55 -5.08 -15.06
N ILE A 13 9.44 -4.48 -15.49
CA ILE A 13 8.12 -4.67 -14.85
C ILE A 13 7.46 -5.97 -15.34
N THR A 14 7.31 -6.16 -16.66
CA THR A 14 6.65 -7.35 -17.25
C THR A 14 7.56 -8.57 -17.35
N GLY A 15 8.88 -8.37 -17.40
CA GLY A 15 9.84 -9.40 -17.81
C GLY A 15 9.79 -9.74 -19.30
N HIS A 16 9.02 -9.01 -20.12
CA HIS A 16 8.94 -9.24 -21.56
C HIS A 16 10.28 -8.89 -22.23
N SER A 17 10.84 -9.85 -22.96
CA SER A 17 12.17 -9.77 -23.56
C SER A 17 12.11 -9.58 -25.08
N GLY A 18 13.24 -9.18 -25.68
CA GLY A 18 13.33 -8.96 -27.13
C GLY A 18 12.84 -7.57 -27.55
N LEU A 19 12.88 -6.61 -26.63
CA LEU A 19 12.51 -5.22 -26.87
C LEU A 19 13.75 -4.39 -27.21
N THR A 20 13.55 -3.30 -27.95
CA THR A 20 14.53 -2.20 -27.99
C THR A 20 14.51 -1.43 -26.67
N PHE A 21 15.54 -0.62 -26.40
CA PHE A 21 15.59 0.18 -25.18
C PHE A 21 14.36 1.09 -25.06
N PHE A 22 13.96 1.75 -26.14
CA PHE A 22 12.82 2.67 -26.14
C PHE A 22 11.48 1.95 -26.00
N GLU A 23 11.34 0.74 -26.55
CA GLU A 23 10.14 -0.08 -26.38
C GLU A 23 10.02 -0.60 -24.94
N ALA A 24 11.12 -1.07 -24.36
CA ALA A 24 11.16 -1.47 -22.95
C ALA A 24 10.81 -0.28 -22.05
N LEU A 25 11.44 0.88 -22.26
CA LEU A 25 11.17 2.09 -21.49
C LEU A 25 9.71 2.56 -21.62
N ARG A 26 9.13 2.54 -22.82
CA ARG A 26 7.71 2.91 -23.01
C ARG A 26 6.79 1.93 -22.30
N SER A 27 7.05 0.62 -22.43
CA SER A 27 6.29 -0.42 -21.73
C SER A 27 6.36 -0.23 -20.21
N GLU A 28 7.53 0.10 -19.68
CA GLU A 28 7.71 0.38 -18.24
C GLU A 28 6.93 1.61 -17.79
N MET A 29 6.95 2.69 -18.58
CA MET A 29 6.19 3.91 -18.27
C MET A 29 4.67 3.69 -18.29
N GLU A 30 4.17 2.96 -19.29
CA GLU A 30 2.75 2.64 -19.42
C GLU A 30 2.27 1.76 -18.26
N GLU A 31 2.99 0.68 -17.96
CA GLU A 31 2.63 -0.19 -16.84
C GLU A 31 2.73 0.50 -15.48
N SER A 32 3.74 1.34 -15.28
CA SER A 32 3.87 2.12 -14.05
C SER A 32 2.65 3.01 -13.83
N ARG A 33 2.19 3.67 -14.90
CA ARG A 33 0.97 4.49 -14.87
C ARG A 33 -0.27 3.65 -14.58
N GLU A 34 -0.43 2.51 -15.24
CA GLU A 34 -1.57 1.63 -15.05
C GLU A 34 -1.67 1.13 -13.61
N VAL A 35 -0.57 0.59 -13.07
CA VAL A 35 -0.49 0.13 -11.68
C VAL A 35 -0.84 1.25 -10.70
N ASN A 36 -0.27 2.44 -10.89
CA ASN A 36 -0.52 3.57 -10.02
C ASN A 36 -1.96 4.09 -10.13
N SER A 37 -2.58 4.01 -11.32
CA SER A 37 -3.98 4.43 -11.51
C SER A 37 -4.99 3.41 -10.97
N ALA A 38 -4.65 2.11 -11.02
CA ALA A 38 -5.51 1.04 -10.56
C ALA A 38 -5.43 0.80 -9.04
N PHE A 39 -4.29 1.14 -8.41
CA PHE A 39 -4.11 0.96 -6.98
C PHE A 39 -4.94 1.98 -6.18
N PRO A 40 -5.67 1.58 -5.12
CA PRO A 40 -6.57 2.47 -4.40
C PRO A 40 -5.87 3.69 -3.81
N ASP A 41 -6.32 4.90 -4.17
CA ASP A 41 -5.70 6.16 -3.74
C ASP A 41 -5.62 6.29 -2.22
N ALA A 42 -6.69 5.92 -1.51
CA ALA A 42 -6.78 5.96 -0.05
C ALA A 42 -5.71 5.11 0.66
N LEU A 43 -5.16 4.11 -0.03
CA LEU A 43 -4.16 3.18 0.53
C LEU A 43 -2.72 3.56 0.17
N LYS A 44 -2.50 4.41 -0.84
CA LYS A 44 -1.15 4.73 -1.33
C LYS A 44 -0.28 5.32 -0.24
N GLU A 45 -0.70 6.44 0.35
CA GLU A 45 0.09 7.13 1.38
C GLU A 45 0.34 6.26 2.62
N PRO A 46 -0.69 5.66 3.27
CA PRO A 46 -0.49 4.82 4.45
C PRO A 46 0.50 3.66 4.21
N ILE A 47 0.38 2.99 3.06
CA ILE A 47 1.26 1.86 2.71
C ILE A 47 2.68 2.36 2.44
N LEU A 48 2.86 3.43 1.68
CA LEU A 48 4.19 3.98 1.41
C LEU A 48 4.89 4.43 2.69
N ARG A 49 4.17 5.09 3.61
CA ARG A 49 4.69 5.47 4.94
C ARG A 49 5.11 4.26 5.75
N ARG A 50 4.32 3.17 5.72
CA ARG A 50 4.64 1.93 6.44
C ARG A 50 5.84 1.18 5.85
N ILE A 51 6.06 1.29 4.54
CA ILE A 51 7.18 0.65 3.86
C ILE A 51 8.47 1.44 4.04
N GLN A 52 8.39 2.76 4.11
CA GLN A 52 9.55 3.63 4.29
C GLN A 52 10.39 3.16 5.48
N PHE A 53 11.67 2.88 5.24
CA PHE A 53 12.64 2.34 6.19
C PHE A 53 12.40 0.91 6.70
N SER A 54 11.46 0.16 6.14
CA SER A 54 11.33 -1.27 6.41
C SER A 54 12.61 -2.00 6.01
N THR A 55 13.11 -2.90 6.86
CA THR A 55 14.32 -3.71 6.60
C THR A 55 13.99 -5.14 6.14
N VAL A 56 12.73 -5.42 5.80
CA VAL A 56 12.31 -6.74 5.30
C VAL A 56 13.09 -7.10 4.06
N SER A 57 13.76 -8.25 4.07
CA SER A 57 14.78 -8.57 3.06
C SER A 57 14.20 -8.85 1.66
N ARG A 58 13.05 -9.52 1.59
CA ARG A 58 12.41 -9.96 0.34
C ARG A 58 11.11 -9.22 0.11
N VAL A 59 10.89 -8.78 -1.13
CA VAL A 59 9.65 -8.10 -1.53
C VAL A 59 8.41 -8.97 -1.26
N ASP A 60 8.52 -10.29 -1.38
CA ASP A 60 7.41 -11.22 -1.12
C ASP A 60 6.96 -11.16 0.34
N ASN A 61 7.91 -11.21 1.27
CA ASN A 61 7.63 -11.12 2.70
C ASN A 61 7.09 -9.73 3.05
N LEU A 62 7.63 -8.66 2.44
CA LEU A 62 7.11 -7.31 2.64
C LEU A 62 5.66 -7.20 2.18
N VAL A 63 5.35 -7.75 1.01
CA VAL A 63 3.97 -7.79 0.48
C VAL A 63 3.05 -8.55 1.43
N ASP A 64 3.49 -9.68 1.97
CA ASP A 64 2.69 -10.46 2.92
C ASP A 64 2.43 -9.68 4.22
N GLU A 65 3.46 -9.08 4.81
CA GLU A 65 3.32 -8.28 6.03
C GLU A 65 2.37 -7.09 5.84
N ILE A 66 2.57 -6.30 4.78
CA ILE A 66 1.71 -5.15 4.48
C ILE A 66 0.29 -5.60 4.16
N TYR A 67 0.11 -6.71 3.43
CA TYR A 67 -1.22 -7.21 3.12
C TYR A 67 -1.97 -7.61 4.40
N GLU A 68 -1.34 -8.37 5.29
CA GLU A 68 -1.97 -8.83 6.54
C GLU A 68 -2.31 -7.66 7.48
N GLU A 69 -1.48 -6.61 7.49
CA GLU A 69 -1.71 -5.40 8.28
C GLU A 69 -2.87 -4.57 7.71
N PHE A 70 -2.97 -4.43 6.39
CA PHE A 70 -3.95 -3.54 5.75
C PHE A 70 -5.27 -4.21 5.35
N LYS A 71 -5.36 -5.55 5.29
CA LYS A 71 -6.54 -6.27 4.75
C LYS A 71 -7.87 -5.91 5.43
N GLN A 72 -7.85 -5.56 6.72
CA GLN A 72 -9.02 -5.18 7.52
C GLN A 72 -8.92 -3.73 8.07
N ASP A 73 -7.97 -2.95 7.56
CA ASP A 73 -7.74 -1.58 8.00
C ASP A 73 -8.12 -0.58 6.90
N PHE A 74 -9.20 0.17 7.08
CA PHE A 74 -9.81 0.99 6.02
C PHE A 74 -9.46 2.48 6.14
N TYR A 75 -9.55 3.22 5.04
CA TYR A 75 -9.12 4.63 5.00
C TYR A 75 -10.16 5.56 4.34
N PRO A 76 -10.24 6.84 4.74
CA PRO A 76 -11.15 7.81 4.12
C PRO A 76 -11.05 7.84 2.58
N GLY A 77 -12.20 7.91 1.91
CA GLY A 77 -12.33 7.86 0.45
C GLY A 77 -12.37 6.45 -0.13
N GLU A 78 -12.15 5.42 0.67
CA GLU A 78 -12.17 4.03 0.22
C GLU A 78 -13.60 3.49 0.02
N PRO A 79 -13.92 2.87 -1.13
CA PRO A 79 -15.18 2.16 -1.33
C PRO A 79 -15.17 0.81 -0.60
N VAL A 80 -16.28 0.50 0.07
CA VAL A 80 -16.43 -0.72 0.87
C VAL A 80 -17.82 -1.34 0.71
N LEU A 81 -17.97 -2.56 1.18
CA LEU A 81 -19.24 -3.24 1.35
C LEU A 81 -19.56 -3.32 2.84
N ILE A 82 -20.71 -2.78 3.23
CA ILE A 82 -21.30 -2.89 4.56
C ILE A 82 -22.00 -4.23 4.66
N LEU A 83 -21.73 -4.97 5.73
CA LEU A 83 -22.31 -6.27 6.02
C LEU A 83 -23.42 -6.09 7.07
N LEU A 84 -24.67 -6.35 6.67
CA LEU A 84 -25.82 -6.30 7.58
C LEU A 84 -26.12 -7.67 8.17
N GLU A 85 -26.81 -7.71 9.31
CA GLU A 85 -27.15 -8.93 10.05
C GLU A 85 -28.03 -9.90 9.24
N ASP A 86 -28.84 -9.38 8.32
CA ASP A 86 -29.70 -10.14 7.42
C ASP A 86 -28.95 -10.71 6.18
N ASN A 87 -27.62 -10.70 6.21
CA ASN A 87 -26.71 -11.05 5.11
C ASN A 87 -26.84 -10.14 3.87
N THR A 88 -27.60 -9.05 3.94
CA THR A 88 -27.61 -8.07 2.86
C THR A 88 -26.31 -7.27 2.86
N ARG A 89 -25.95 -6.76 1.68
CA ARG A 89 -24.75 -5.95 1.48
C ARG A 89 -25.13 -4.62 0.88
N LEU A 90 -24.61 -3.56 1.47
CA LEU A 90 -24.75 -2.21 0.94
C LEU A 90 -23.37 -1.70 0.54
N HIS A 91 -23.31 -0.86 -0.49
CA HIS A 91 -22.14 -0.10 -0.86
C HIS A 91 -21.95 1.05 0.12
N GLY A 92 -20.73 1.22 0.59
CA GLY A 92 -20.33 2.29 1.48
C GLY A 92 -19.10 3.02 0.96
N MET A 93 -18.89 4.22 1.50
CA MET A 93 -17.63 4.96 1.35
C MET A 93 -17.16 5.40 2.73
N ILE A 94 -15.92 5.08 3.07
CA ILE A 94 -15.33 5.53 4.33
C ILE A 94 -15.21 7.06 4.31
N ARG A 95 -15.81 7.72 5.30
CA ARG A 95 -15.72 9.17 5.51
C ARG A 95 -14.62 9.50 6.47
N ASP A 96 -14.64 8.88 7.65
CA ASP A 96 -13.69 9.11 8.72
C ASP A 96 -13.25 7.79 9.35
N LYS A 97 -12.02 7.79 9.88
CA LYS A 97 -11.43 6.70 10.65
C LYS A 97 -10.98 7.22 12.00
N ALA A 98 -11.35 6.52 13.08
CA ALA A 98 -10.86 6.78 14.42
C ALA A 98 -10.12 5.54 14.95
N ASN A 99 -8.88 5.74 15.42
CA ASN A 99 -8.09 4.69 16.04
C ASN A 99 -8.12 4.83 17.56
N PHE A 100 -8.38 3.73 18.25
CA PHE A 100 -8.38 3.65 19.70
C PHE A 100 -7.19 2.78 20.13
N ALA A 101 -6.35 3.34 21.00
CA ALA A 101 -5.18 2.64 21.51
C ALA A 101 -5.58 1.49 22.45
N GLU A 102 -4.69 0.50 22.54
CA GLU A 102 -4.81 -0.58 23.52
C GLU A 102 -4.92 0.00 24.94
N GLN A 103 -5.90 -0.48 25.69
CA GLN A 103 -6.10 -0.12 27.09
C GLN A 103 -5.61 -1.25 27.99
N ARG A 104 -4.86 -0.90 29.02
CA ARG A 104 -4.36 -1.82 30.05
C ARG A 104 -4.81 -1.41 31.44
N TYR A 105 -4.95 -2.38 32.32
CA TYR A 105 -5.15 -2.16 33.74
C TYR A 105 -3.83 -1.69 34.41
N PRO A 106 -3.87 -1.15 35.65
CA PRO A 106 -2.67 -0.74 36.38
C PRO A 106 -1.65 -1.88 36.62
N ASP A 107 -2.11 -3.14 36.62
CA ASP A 107 -1.27 -4.33 36.76
C ASP A 107 -0.61 -4.77 35.43
N GLY A 108 -0.86 -4.04 34.33
CA GLY A 108 -0.32 -4.31 33.00
C GLY A 108 -1.14 -5.32 32.17
N THR A 109 -2.21 -5.89 32.72
CA THR A 109 -3.08 -6.82 31.99
C THR A 109 -3.93 -6.10 30.94
N LEU A 110 -4.22 -6.77 29.83
CA LEU A 110 -4.97 -6.21 28.72
C LEU A 110 -6.45 -6.01 29.11
N LYS A 111 -6.93 -4.77 29.01
CA LYS A 111 -8.34 -4.43 29.21
C LYS A 111 -9.11 -4.45 27.89
N THR A 112 -8.58 -3.79 26.88
CA THR A 112 -9.21 -3.69 25.55
C THR A 112 -8.11 -3.62 24.50
N PRO A 113 -8.14 -4.46 23.44
CA PRO A 113 -7.17 -4.36 22.36
C PRO A 113 -7.32 -3.03 21.62
N ALA A 114 -6.29 -2.63 20.87
CA ALA A 114 -6.44 -1.52 19.93
C ALA A 114 -7.48 -1.87 18.86
N TYR A 115 -8.31 -0.92 18.46
CA TYR A 115 -9.33 -1.10 17.43
C TYR A 115 -9.58 0.20 16.68
N ALA A 116 -10.23 0.10 15.52
CA ALA A 116 -10.64 1.24 14.72
C ALA A 116 -12.16 1.26 14.53
N THR A 117 -12.73 2.46 14.45
CA THR A 117 -14.11 2.67 14.00
C THR A 117 -14.13 3.57 12.79
N TYR A 118 -15.17 3.40 11.98
CA TYR A 118 -15.31 4.01 10.67
C TYR A 118 -16.67 4.67 10.55
N LEU A 119 -16.69 5.96 10.23
CA LEU A 119 -17.90 6.61 9.76
C LEU A 119 -18.04 6.30 8.27
N VAL A 120 -19.13 5.63 7.89
CA VAL A 120 -19.35 5.15 6.52
C VAL A 120 -20.60 5.80 5.95
N LYS A 121 -20.45 6.47 4.80
CA LYS A 121 -21.59 6.94 4.02
C LYS A 121 -22.19 5.76 3.26
N VAL A 122 -23.47 5.48 3.48
CA VAL A 122 -24.21 4.43 2.76
C VAL A 122 -24.58 4.97 1.38
N LEU A 123 -24.12 4.31 0.32
CA LEU A 123 -24.31 4.80 -1.06
C LEU A 123 -25.68 4.40 -1.62
N ASP A 124 -26.23 3.26 -1.22
CA ASP A 124 -27.55 2.81 -1.67
C ASP A 124 -28.71 3.54 -0.96
N ARG A 125 -28.42 4.30 0.11
CA ARG A 125 -29.41 5.02 0.92
C ARG A 125 -28.99 6.49 1.08
N PRO A 126 -29.69 7.44 0.44
CA PRO A 126 -29.27 8.83 0.45
C PRO A 126 -29.33 9.44 1.86
N ASN A 127 -28.28 10.19 2.21
CA ASN A 127 -28.11 10.88 3.50
C ASN A 127 -28.03 9.95 4.74
N GLU A 128 -27.76 8.66 4.55
CA GLU A 128 -27.52 7.72 5.63
C GLU A 128 -26.02 7.55 5.85
N GLU A 129 -25.60 7.65 7.11
CA GLU A 129 -24.26 7.33 7.57
C GLU A 129 -24.34 6.35 8.74
N ALA A 130 -23.38 5.45 8.84
CA ALA A 130 -23.29 4.46 9.90
C ALA A 130 -21.90 4.50 10.54
N LEU A 131 -21.85 4.39 11.87
CA LEU A 131 -20.61 4.15 12.59
C LEU A 131 -20.42 2.64 12.72
N LEU A 132 -19.37 2.11 12.10
CA LEU A 132 -19.12 0.67 11.96
C LEU A 132 -17.70 0.35 12.41
N ASP A 133 -17.46 -0.90 12.77
CA ASP A 133 -16.11 -1.44 13.00
C ASP A 133 -15.64 -2.27 11.78
N GLN A 134 -14.48 -2.90 11.90
CA GLN A 134 -13.88 -3.73 10.86
C GLN A 134 -14.64 -5.03 10.56
N ASP A 135 -15.51 -5.50 11.46
CA ASP A 135 -16.24 -6.77 11.28
C ASP A 135 -17.53 -6.57 10.45
N HIS A 136 -18.03 -5.33 10.40
CA HIS A 136 -19.21 -4.94 9.63
C HIS A 136 -18.89 -4.37 8.25
N ILE A 137 -17.61 -4.36 7.86
CA ILE A 137 -17.15 -3.79 6.58
C ILE A 137 -16.19 -4.76 5.89
N THR A 138 -16.27 -4.85 4.56
CA THR A 138 -15.27 -5.57 3.75
C THR A 138 -14.95 -4.83 2.45
N ARG A 139 -13.78 -5.12 1.87
CA ARG A 139 -13.41 -4.63 0.53
C ARG A 139 -13.97 -5.54 -0.55
N ASP A 140 -14.12 -5.02 -1.76
CA ASP A 140 -14.18 -5.91 -2.92
C ASP A 140 -12.86 -6.69 -3.01
N ARG A 141 -12.97 -8.01 -3.22
CA ARG A 141 -11.84 -8.94 -3.28
C ARG A 141 -10.83 -8.61 -4.38
N LYS A 142 -11.21 -7.80 -5.37
CA LYS A 142 -10.36 -7.38 -6.48
C LYS A 142 -9.64 -6.06 -6.24
N THR A 143 -10.04 -5.28 -5.23
CA THR A 143 -9.53 -3.91 -5.01
C THR A 143 -8.15 -3.90 -4.36
N PHE A 144 -7.87 -4.83 -3.44
CA PHE A 144 -6.62 -4.90 -2.72
C PHE A 144 -6.10 -6.34 -2.69
N THR A 145 -5.27 -6.69 -3.68
CA THR A 145 -4.68 -8.04 -3.80
C THR A 145 -3.17 -8.00 -3.60
N LYS A 146 -2.57 -9.12 -3.18
CA LYS A 146 -1.11 -9.24 -3.06
C LYS A 146 -0.37 -8.99 -4.37
N GLN A 147 -0.98 -9.33 -5.52
CA GLN A 147 -0.40 -9.07 -6.83
C GLN A 147 -0.36 -7.56 -7.13
N MET A 148 -1.48 -6.85 -6.92
CA MET A 148 -1.52 -5.39 -7.10
C MET A 148 -0.59 -4.68 -6.12
N LEU A 149 -0.58 -5.10 -4.85
CA LEU A 149 0.34 -4.56 -3.85
C LEU A 149 1.80 -4.76 -4.23
N ARG A 150 2.18 -5.95 -4.69
CA ARG A 150 3.53 -6.22 -5.19
C ARG A 150 3.92 -5.30 -6.34
N ALA A 151 3.04 -5.12 -7.32
CA ALA A 151 3.28 -4.23 -8.45
C ALA A 151 3.45 -2.77 -7.97
N PHE A 152 2.56 -2.31 -7.08
CA PHE A 152 2.63 -0.98 -6.48
C PHE A 152 3.95 -0.73 -5.73
N ILE A 153 4.38 -1.69 -4.90
CA ILE A 153 5.63 -1.59 -4.15
C ILE A 153 6.83 -1.50 -5.09
N LYS A 154 6.92 -2.40 -6.08
CA LYS A 154 8.01 -2.40 -7.07
C LYS A 154 8.08 -1.09 -7.86
N ASN A 155 6.92 -0.49 -8.16
CA ASN A 155 6.86 0.76 -8.93
C ASN A 155 7.23 2.00 -8.13
N ASN A 156 6.98 2.02 -6.82
CA ASN A 156 7.09 3.26 -6.02
C ASN A 156 8.24 3.26 -5.02
N VAL A 157 8.91 2.12 -4.82
CA VAL A 157 9.92 1.94 -3.78
C VAL A 157 11.17 1.29 -4.37
N THR A 158 12.33 1.61 -3.81
CA THR A 158 13.64 1.06 -4.16
C THR A 158 14.35 0.51 -2.93
N ARG A 159 15.26 -0.44 -3.13
CA ARG A 159 16.10 -1.02 -2.07
C ARG A 159 17.46 -1.37 -2.63
N GLU A 160 18.51 -1.05 -1.90
CA GLU A 160 19.88 -1.39 -2.28
C GLU A 160 20.17 -2.89 -2.05
N SER A 161 21.16 -3.44 -2.77
CA SER A 161 21.42 -4.88 -2.81
C SER A 161 22.23 -5.45 -1.64
N TRP A 162 22.34 -4.73 -0.51
CA TRP A 162 23.07 -5.19 0.68
C TRP A 162 22.13 -5.73 1.78
N ASN A 163 22.69 -6.54 2.68
CA ASN A 163 21.93 -7.20 3.74
C ASN A 163 21.48 -6.21 4.80
N GLY A 164 20.16 -6.05 4.98
CA GLY A 164 19.60 -5.07 5.90
C GLY A 164 19.30 -3.71 5.26
N ALA A 165 19.53 -3.55 3.94
CA ALA A 165 19.15 -2.32 3.24
C ALA A 165 17.67 -1.99 3.45
N PRO A 166 17.34 -0.76 3.86
CA PRO A 166 15.95 -0.35 4.02
C PRO A 166 15.29 -0.16 2.66
N TRP A 167 13.97 -0.36 2.63
CA TRP A 167 13.11 0.08 1.54
C TRP A 167 12.91 1.60 1.60
N LEU A 168 13.10 2.27 0.47
CA LEU A 168 13.00 3.73 0.34
C LEU A 168 11.99 4.07 -0.75
N VAL A 169 10.98 4.88 -0.40
CA VAL A 169 10.05 5.46 -1.36
C VAL A 169 10.82 6.35 -2.33
N LYS A 170 10.53 6.23 -3.64
CA LYS A 170 11.19 7.02 -4.68
C LYS A 170 11.03 8.51 -4.39
N PRO A 171 12.05 9.36 -4.60
CA PRO A 171 12.02 10.77 -4.20
C PRO A 171 10.80 11.55 -4.70
N SER A 172 10.40 11.37 -5.96
CA SER A 172 9.22 12.04 -6.54
C SER A 172 7.91 11.65 -5.85
N ILE A 173 7.79 10.38 -5.46
CA ILE A 173 6.61 9.85 -4.77
C ILE A 173 6.60 10.31 -3.31
N ALA A 174 7.77 10.33 -2.67
CA ALA A 174 7.90 10.83 -1.31
C ALA A 174 7.54 12.32 -1.21
N GLU A 175 7.91 13.12 -2.22
CA GLU A 175 7.49 14.52 -2.33
C GLU A 175 5.97 14.65 -2.50
N GLU A 176 5.37 13.90 -3.43
CA GLU A 176 3.92 13.88 -3.70
C GLU A 176 3.10 13.60 -2.43
N TYR A 177 3.47 12.56 -1.67
CA TYR A 177 2.76 12.13 -0.47
C TYR A 177 3.33 12.71 0.84
N LYS A 178 4.29 13.65 0.76
CA LYS A 178 4.94 14.28 1.93
C LYS A 178 5.47 13.25 2.93
N ILE A 179 6.18 12.25 2.44
CA ILE A 179 6.78 11.18 3.23
C ILE A 179 8.20 11.61 3.63
N PRO A 180 8.54 11.61 4.93
CA PRO A 180 9.88 11.93 5.39
C PRO A 180 10.93 10.97 4.82
N THR A 181 11.97 11.53 4.20
CA THR A 181 13.09 10.77 3.62
C THR A 181 14.38 10.87 4.44
N ASP A 182 14.39 11.70 5.48
CA ASP A 182 15.52 11.81 6.40
C ASP A 182 15.79 10.46 7.05
N VAL A 183 16.89 9.83 6.63
CA VAL A 183 17.29 8.52 7.12
C VAL A 183 17.46 8.60 8.65
N PRO A 184 16.73 7.79 9.44
CA PRO A 184 16.91 7.73 10.88
C PRO A 184 18.37 7.47 11.23
N LYS A 185 18.90 8.15 12.26
CA LYS A 185 20.32 8.08 12.65
C LYS A 185 20.83 6.64 12.85
N HIS A 186 19.97 5.71 13.26
CA HIS A 186 20.33 4.30 13.46
C HIS A 186 20.54 3.52 12.15
N LEU A 187 20.08 4.04 11.01
CA LEU A 187 20.26 3.47 9.67
C LEU A 187 21.48 4.05 8.92
N HIS A 188 22.24 4.97 9.53
CA HIS A 188 23.42 5.59 8.91
C HIS A 188 24.63 4.64 8.81
N GLN A 189 24.54 3.37 9.27
CA GLN A 189 25.68 2.45 9.38
C GLN A 189 26.08 1.71 8.09
N GLY A 190 25.71 2.22 6.90
CA GLY A 190 26.04 1.58 5.61
C GLY A 190 27.11 2.29 4.77
N THR A 191 27.35 3.58 4.99
CA THR A 191 28.23 4.41 4.13
C THR A 191 29.61 4.61 4.77
N GLN A 192 30.28 3.52 5.07
CA GLN A 192 31.74 3.51 5.13
C GLN A 192 32.26 2.28 4.39
N LYS A 193 32.47 2.44 3.08
CA LYS A 193 33.62 1.92 2.34
C LYS A 193 33.68 2.56 0.96
#